data_AF-A0A2N1UW98-F1
#
_entry.id   AF-A0A2N1UW98-F1
#
_cell.length_a   1.000
_cell.length_b   1.000
_cell.length_c   1.000
_cell.angle_alpha   90.00
_cell.angle_beta   90.00
_cell.angle_gamma   90.00
#
_symmetry.space_group_name_H-M   'P 1'
#
loop_
_entity.id
_entity.type
_entity.pdbx_description
1 polymer ?
#
loop_
_entity_poly.entity_id
_entity_poly.type
_entity_poly.pdbx_seq_one_letter_code
_entity_poly.pdbx_strand_id
1 'polypeptide(L)'
;MKALPFNHTGYGGLLMQKIQKLIWLPAAALLAACAVQVQPGPSTGLKWYSTCGDPVCGRPNQEPVPNTCGNRVEGQVCSVAGESCDLGNDCNQKLVCASSDPKQQPGGCPISKAVYKQDIHYIGAQERGQLARQLQDLRLASWQYRFEPQGPTRLGFMIDGDTPPSLVKPDGNSVDLYGYMSLAVAAVQEQQDRIQGLEARLLRLEQALEACGDTSPQPKQ
;
A
#
# COMPACT_ATOMS: atom_id res chain seq x y z
N MET A 1 47.53 -14.06 -19.41
CA MET A 1 48.96 -13.68 -19.48
C MET A 1 49.06 -12.16 -19.55
N LYS A 2 49.83 -11.55 -18.62
CA LYS A 2 50.55 -10.25 -18.63
C LYS A 2 49.85 -9.03 -19.27
N ALA A 3 49.41 -8.02 -18.50
CA ALA A 3 50.16 -6.95 -17.80
C ALA A 3 50.60 -5.78 -18.72
N LEU A 4 50.00 -4.59 -18.48
CA LEU A 4 50.53 -3.19 -18.29
C LEU A 4 51.78 -2.71 -19.08
N PRO A 5 52.19 -1.42 -18.99
CA PRO A 5 51.51 -0.10 -19.03
C PRO A 5 52.29 0.86 -19.98
N PHE A 6 52.04 2.17 -20.02
CA PHE A 6 53.12 3.17 -20.09
C PHE A 6 52.64 4.59 -19.73
N ASN A 7 53.30 5.15 -18.72
CA ASN A 7 53.30 6.55 -18.29
C ASN A 7 54.49 7.24 -18.98
N HIS A 8 54.41 8.52 -19.36
CA HIS A 8 55.61 9.38 -19.32
C HIS A 8 55.28 10.87 -19.15
N THR A 9 56.02 11.40 -18.19
CA THR A 9 56.25 12.75 -17.70
C THR A 9 57.03 13.63 -18.69
N GLY A 10 56.82 14.96 -18.65
CA GLY A 10 57.77 15.99 -19.11
C GLY A 10 57.51 17.28 -18.30
N TYR A 11 58.41 17.74 -17.42
CA TYR A 11 59.52 18.70 -17.67
C TYR A 11 59.04 19.98 -18.38
N GLY A 12 59.25 21.23 -17.93
CA GLY A 12 60.07 21.84 -16.89
C GLY A 12 60.50 23.26 -17.36
N GLY A 13 60.67 24.23 -16.43
CA GLY A 13 61.41 25.49 -16.64
C GLY A 13 60.56 26.76 -16.80
N LEU A 14 60.39 27.58 -15.75
CA LEU A 14 61.20 28.74 -15.33
C LEU A 14 61.03 30.03 -16.16
N LEU A 15 60.39 31.05 -15.57
CA LEU A 15 60.91 32.42 -15.59
C LEU A 15 60.42 33.20 -14.36
N MET A 16 61.38 33.74 -13.60
CA MET A 16 61.20 34.65 -12.47
C MET A 16 60.83 36.07 -12.93
N GLN A 17 59.98 36.77 -12.19
CA GLN A 17 60.19 38.20 -11.92
C GLN A 17 59.62 38.63 -10.55
N LYS A 18 60.24 39.68 -10.02
CA LYS A 18 60.52 39.94 -8.61
C LYS A 18 59.49 40.84 -7.90
N ILE A 19 59.27 40.52 -6.62
CA ILE A 19 59.30 41.39 -5.42
C ILE A 19 58.42 42.66 -5.43
N GLN A 20 57.38 42.66 -4.57
CA GLN A 20 57.22 43.74 -3.59
C GLN A 20 56.48 43.24 -2.34
N LYS A 21 57.19 43.24 -1.19
CA LYS A 21 56.63 43.01 0.14
C LYS A 21 56.13 44.35 0.69
N LEU A 22 54.99 44.37 1.37
CA LEU A 22 54.81 45.12 2.61
C LEU A 22 53.65 44.51 3.42
N ILE A 23 53.70 44.72 4.73
CA ILE A 23 53.23 43.85 5.80
C ILE A 23 52.10 44.54 6.60
N TRP A 24 51.24 43.73 7.26
CA TRP A 24 50.59 43.88 8.60
C TRP A 24 49.03 43.95 8.70
N LEU A 25 48.46 42.82 9.16
CA LEU A 25 47.43 42.56 10.21
C LEU A 25 45.97 43.09 10.06
N PRO A 26 44.98 42.44 10.74
CA PRO A 26 43.68 42.09 10.18
C PRO A 26 42.52 42.91 10.77
N ALA A 27 41.49 43.17 9.96
CA ALA A 27 40.23 43.72 10.43
C ALA A 27 39.12 42.67 10.30
N ALA A 28 38.53 42.32 11.44
CA ALA A 28 37.37 41.46 11.55
C ALA A 28 36.21 41.96 10.68
N ALA A 29 35.84 41.19 9.67
CA ALA A 29 34.63 41.42 8.90
C ALA A 29 33.45 40.73 9.60
N LEU A 30 32.55 41.54 10.18
CA LEU A 30 31.20 41.12 10.50
C LEU A 30 30.53 40.65 9.19
N LEU A 31 30.37 39.34 9.03
CA LEU A 31 29.46 38.77 8.04
C LEU A 31 28.04 38.93 8.59
N ALA A 32 27.38 40.03 8.23
CA ALA A 32 25.93 40.15 8.35
C ALA A 32 25.29 39.14 7.39
N ALA A 33 24.93 37.97 7.91
CA ALA A 33 24.15 36.98 7.19
C ALA A 33 22.78 37.59 6.85
N CYS A 34 22.54 37.85 5.56
CA CYS A 34 21.19 38.02 5.04
C CYS A 34 20.51 36.64 5.11
N ALA A 35 19.92 36.31 6.26
CA ALA A 35 18.99 35.21 6.36
C ALA A 35 17.77 35.58 5.51
N VAL A 36 17.71 35.06 4.28
CA VAL A 36 16.46 35.00 3.52
C VAL A 36 15.54 34.10 4.34
N GLN A 37 14.68 34.72 5.14
CA GLN A 37 13.56 34.01 5.75
C GLN A 37 12.65 33.58 4.61
N VAL A 38 12.76 32.31 4.22
CA VAL A 38 11.70 31.64 3.46
C VAL A 38 10.52 31.52 4.41
N GLN A 39 9.73 32.58 4.53
CA GLN A 39 8.39 32.47 5.09
C GLN A 39 7.59 31.64 4.08
N PRO A 40 6.96 30.51 4.48
CA PRO A 40 5.98 29.87 3.63
C PRO A 40 4.88 30.90 3.37
N GLY A 41 4.86 31.43 2.15
CA GLY A 41 3.84 32.39 1.74
C GLY A 41 2.45 31.78 1.89
N PRO A 42 1.41 32.59 2.11
CA PRO A 42 0.04 32.10 2.14
C PRO A 42 -0.24 31.38 0.82
N SER A 43 -0.47 30.07 0.90
CA SER A 43 -0.88 29.27 -0.25
C SER A 43 -2.30 29.69 -0.58
N THR A 44 -2.43 30.45 -1.66
CA THR A 44 -3.73 30.94 -2.12
C THR A 44 -4.59 29.74 -2.52
N GLY A 45 -5.77 29.61 -1.92
CA GLY A 45 -6.75 28.57 -2.26
C GLY A 45 -6.84 27.36 -1.32
N LEU A 46 -6.11 27.34 -0.19
CA LEU A 46 -6.31 26.29 0.80
C LEU A 46 -7.65 26.40 1.52
N LYS A 47 -8.26 25.25 1.76
CA LYS A 47 -9.49 25.10 2.54
C LYS A 47 -9.39 23.93 3.49
N TRP A 48 -10.15 24.01 4.57
CA TRP A 48 -10.39 22.86 5.44
C TRP A 48 -11.23 21.82 4.70
N TYR A 49 -10.77 20.58 4.67
CA TYR A 49 -11.52 19.44 4.17
C TYR A 49 -11.58 18.34 5.21
N SER A 50 -12.69 17.60 5.28
CA SER A 50 -12.77 16.45 6.17
C SER A 50 -12.02 15.26 5.59
N THR A 51 -11.41 14.44 6.44
CA THR A 51 -10.89 13.12 6.07
C THR A 51 -12.02 12.08 6.09
N CYS A 52 -11.71 10.86 5.65
CA CYS A 52 -12.66 9.74 5.67
C CYS A 52 -12.91 9.17 7.08
N GLY A 53 -12.04 9.45 8.07
CA GLY A 53 -12.07 8.84 9.41
C GLY A 53 -11.52 7.41 9.47
N ASP A 54 -11.62 6.74 10.62
CA ASP A 54 -10.98 5.42 10.88
C ASP A 54 -11.94 4.24 10.73
N PRO A 55 -11.65 3.20 9.93
CA PRO A 55 -10.69 3.07 8.83
C PRO A 55 -11.40 3.42 7.50
N VAL A 56 -12.10 4.56 7.48
CA VAL A 56 -13.36 4.95 6.80
C VAL A 56 -14.62 4.89 7.71
N CYS A 57 -14.43 4.99 9.03
CA CYS A 57 -15.42 5.17 10.13
C CYS A 57 -16.14 3.94 10.71
N GLY A 58 -15.38 2.93 11.16
CA GLY A 58 -15.90 1.71 11.80
C GLY A 58 -15.10 1.23 13.01
N ARG A 59 -15.12 2.00 14.11
CA ARG A 59 -15.14 1.52 15.51
C ARG A 59 -15.86 2.56 16.39
N PRO A 60 -16.73 2.18 17.35
CA PRO A 60 -17.00 3.05 18.48
C PRO A 60 -15.69 3.16 19.27
N ASN A 61 -15.18 4.37 19.43
CA ASN A 61 -13.98 4.58 20.22
C ASN A 61 -14.14 3.95 21.61
N GLN A 62 -13.10 3.27 22.10
CA GLN A 62 -13.04 2.91 23.51
C GLN A 62 -12.83 4.13 24.42
N GLU A 63 -12.53 5.32 23.87
CA GLU A 63 -12.67 6.62 24.58
C GLU A 63 -12.98 7.75 23.57
N PRO A 64 -13.93 8.67 23.85
CA PRO A 64 -14.24 9.78 22.96
C PRO A 64 -13.00 10.64 22.67
N VAL A 65 -12.63 10.80 21.39
CA VAL A 65 -11.57 11.74 20.99
C VAL A 65 -12.13 13.17 21.19
N PRO A 66 -11.45 14.06 21.93
CA PRO A 66 -11.91 15.44 22.08
C PRO A 66 -11.88 16.19 20.75
N ASN A 67 -12.86 17.07 20.52
CA ASN A 67 -12.81 17.99 19.38
C ASN A 67 -11.69 19.03 19.62
N THR A 68 -10.72 19.09 18.70
CA THR A 68 -9.60 20.03 18.73
C THR A 68 -9.67 21.08 17.61
N CYS A 69 -10.73 21.06 16.80
CA CYS A 69 -10.90 21.97 15.67
C CYS A 69 -11.43 23.36 16.06
N GLY A 70 -11.98 23.53 17.26
CA GLY A 70 -12.56 24.80 17.69
C GLY A 70 -13.64 25.28 16.71
N ASN A 71 -13.45 26.46 16.12
CA ASN A 71 -14.41 27.07 15.18
C ASN A 71 -14.13 26.76 13.69
N ARG A 72 -13.13 25.91 13.40
CA ARG A 72 -12.80 25.54 12.01
C ARG A 72 -13.89 24.63 11.45
N VAL A 73 -14.34 24.92 10.24
CA VAL A 73 -15.31 24.07 9.53
C VAL A 73 -14.88 23.78 8.10
N GLU A 74 -15.36 22.68 7.53
CA GLU A 74 -15.10 22.30 6.15
C GLU A 74 -15.49 23.42 5.17
N GLY A 75 -14.66 23.63 4.15
CA GLY A 75 -14.80 24.68 3.14
C GLY A 75 -14.26 26.05 3.54
N GLN A 76 -14.00 26.32 4.82
CA GLN A 76 -13.36 27.59 5.25
C GLN A 76 -11.92 27.67 4.79
N VAL A 77 -11.46 28.90 4.50
CA VAL A 77 -10.06 29.18 4.18
C VAL A 77 -9.18 28.86 5.38
N CYS A 78 -8.01 28.30 5.09
CA CYS A 78 -6.97 28.01 6.06
C CYS A 78 -5.61 28.46 5.50
N SER A 79 -4.61 28.61 6.35
CA SER A 79 -3.34 29.26 5.97
C SER A 79 -2.14 28.32 5.90
N VAL A 80 -2.22 27.15 6.54
CA VAL A 80 -1.08 26.24 6.70
C VAL A 80 -1.42 24.89 6.09
N ALA A 81 -0.84 24.60 4.91
CA ALA A 81 -1.03 23.31 4.25
C ALA A 81 -0.64 22.14 5.16
N GLY A 82 -1.49 21.12 5.21
CA GLY A 82 -1.28 19.94 6.05
C GLY A 82 -1.61 20.14 7.53
N GLU A 83 -1.96 21.36 7.98
CA GLU A 83 -2.51 21.54 9.32
C GLU A 83 -3.74 20.65 9.48
N SER A 84 -3.85 19.95 10.62
CA SER A 84 -4.98 19.07 10.90
C SER A 84 -5.48 19.22 12.33
N CYS A 85 -6.76 18.93 12.54
CA CYS A 85 -7.40 18.88 13.84
C CYS A 85 -8.47 17.78 13.85
N ASP A 86 -8.79 17.27 15.04
CA ASP A 86 -9.80 16.24 15.27
C ASP A 86 -11.19 16.85 15.43
N LEU A 87 -12.17 16.31 14.70
CA LEU A 87 -13.57 16.72 14.84
C LEU A 87 -14.22 16.17 16.11
N GLY A 88 -13.56 15.22 16.78
CA GLY A 88 -14.04 14.59 18.01
C GLY A 88 -15.36 13.85 17.84
N ASN A 89 -15.62 13.31 16.64
CA ASN A 89 -16.76 12.46 16.36
C ASN A 89 -16.41 10.98 16.54
N ASP A 90 -17.42 10.12 16.49
CA ASP A 90 -17.31 8.66 16.55
C ASP A 90 -16.66 8.03 15.31
N CYS A 91 -16.32 8.86 14.33
CA CYS A 91 -15.77 8.52 13.03
C CYS A 91 -14.23 8.71 13.02
N ASN A 92 -13.65 9.34 14.05
CA ASN A 92 -12.26 9.83 14.06
C ASN A 92 -11.91 10.65 12.82
N GLN A 93 -12.87 11.42 12.30
CA GLN A 93 -12.60 12.32 11.19
C GLN A 93 -11.77 13.50 11.67
N LYS A 94 -10.86 13.94 10.80
CA LYS A 94 -10.07 15.15 10.99
C LYS A 94 -10.48 16.18 9.96
N LEU A 95 -10.29 17.46 10.26
CA LEU A 95 -10.15 18.47 9.22
C LEU A 95 -8.67 18.56 8.86
N VAL A 96 -8.37 18.65 7.56
CA VAL A 96 -7.03 18.96 7.05
C VAL A 96 -7.09 20.18 6.14
N CYS A 97 -6.12 21.07 6.30
CA CYS A 97 -5.97 22.23 5.45
C CYS A 97 -5.25 21.82 4.16
N ALA A 98 -5.96 21.78 3.03
CA ALA A 98 -5.43 21.31 1.76
C ALA A 98 -5.91 22.14 0.58
N SER A 99 -5.27 21.98 -0.57
CA SER A 99 -5.67 22.63 -1.83
C SER A 99 -6.84 21.93 -2.53
N SER A 100 -7.12 20.67 -2.17
CA SER A 100 -8.17 19.84 -2.74
C SER A 100 -8.74 18.87 -1.71
N ASP A 101 -9.97 18.42 -1.92
CA ASP A 101 -10.63 17.44 -1.06
C ASP A 101 -9.87 16.10 -1.04
N PRO A 102 -9.24 15.70 0.09
CA PRO A 102 -8.48 14.46 0.19
C PRO A 102 -9.36 13.22 -0.02
N LYS A 103 -10.68 13.32 0.18
CA LYS A 103 -11.61 12.22 -0.06
C LYS A 103 -11.68 11.81 -1.53
N GLN A 104 -11.34 12.72 -2.45
CA GLN A 104 -11.44 12.55 -3.89
C GLN A 104 -10.09 12.42 -4.60
N GLN A 105 -8.99 12.37 -3.84
CA GLN A 105 -7.63 12.19 -4.39
C GLN A 105 -7.20 10.72 -4.41
N PRO A 106 -6.11 10.35 -5.12
CA PRO A 106 -5.48 9.05 -4.96
C PRO A 106 -5.17 8.76 -3.48
N GLY A 107 -5.62 7.59 -2.99
CA GLY A 107 -5.53 7.25 -1.57
C GLY A 107 -6.63 7.87 -0.68
N GLY A 108 -7.62 8.55 -1.29
CA GLY A 108 -8.81 9.09 -0.64
C GLY A 108 -9.81 8.01 -0.21
N CYS A 109 -11.08 8.39 -0.03
CA CYS A 109 -12.06 7.44 0.50
C CYS A 109 -12.31 6.31 -0.52
N PRO A 110 -12.37 5.04 -0.09
CA PRO A 110 -12.74 3.94 -0.97
C PRO A 110 -14.15 4.12 -1.55
N ILE A 111 -14.28 4.05 -2.87
CA ILE A 111 -15.57 4.13 -3.58
C ILE A 111 -15.78 2.86 -4.40
N SER A 112 -16.75 2.03 -3.99
CA SER A 112 -17.03 0.73 -4.61
C SER A 112 -18.13 0.76 -5.68
N LYS A 113 -18.34 1.91 -6.35
CA LYS A 113 -19.36 2.08 -7.40
C LYS A 113 -18.71 2.10 -8.79
N ALA A 114 -19.32 1.40 -9.75
CA ALA A 114 -18.83 1.28 -11.12
C ALA A 114 -18.64 2.62 -11.83
N VAL A 115 -19.49 3.62 -11.57
CA VAL A 115 -19.39 4.96 -12.17
C VAL A 115 -18.08 5.69 -11.83
N TYR A 116 -17.36 5.26 -10.78
CA TYR A 116 -16.05 5.80 -10.40
C TYR A 116 -14.88 4.89 -10.82
N LYS A 117 -15.14 3.87 -11.65
CA LYS A 117 -14.15 2.89 -12.11
C LYS A 117 -14.19 2.81 -13.63
N GLN A 118 -13.04 2.58 -14.23
CA GLN A 118 -12.88 2.35 -15.66
C GLN A 118 -12.38 0.93 -15.91
N ASP A 119 -12.44 0.47 -17.16
CA ASP A 119 -11.87 -0.81 -17.60
C ASP A 119 -12.38 -2.02 -16.79
N ILE A 120 -13.68 -2.01 -16.44
CA ILE A 120 -14.30 -3.05 -15.62
C ILE A 120 -14.45 -4.33 -16.42
N HIS A 121 -13.70 -5.36 -16.02
CA HIS A 121 -13.82 -6.73 -16.50
C HIS A 121 -14.40 -7.61 -15.38
N TYR A 122 -15.40 -8.42 -15.72
CA TYR A 122 -15.99 -9.39 -14.79
C TYR A 122 -15.31 -10.75 -14.94
N ILE A 123 -14.92 -11.34 -13.81
CA ILE A 123 -14.18 -12.58 -13.75
C ILE A 123 -15.06 -13.78 -14.13
N GLY A 124 -14.67 -14.50 -15.18
CA GLY A 124 -15.33 -15.73 -15.62
C GLY A 124 -14.83 -17.00 -14.89
N ALA A 125 -15.45 -18.15 -15.14
CA ALA A 125 -15.13 -19.40 -14.43
C ALA A 125 -13.66 -19.85 -14.57
N GLN A 126 -13.09 -19.78 -15.78
CA GLN A 126 -11.69 -20.16 -16.01
C GLN A 126 -10.71 -19.29 -15.21
N GLU A 127 -10.92 -17.97 -15.24
CA GLU A 127 -10.10 -16.99 -14.55
C GLU A 127 -10.26 -17.10 -13.03
N ARG A 128 -11.49 -17.31 -12.55
CA ARG A 128 -11.77 -17.63 -11.14
C ARG A 128 -10.96 -18.84 -10.67
N GLY A 129 -10.93 -19.91 -11.48
CA GLY A 129 -10.13 -21.09 -11.16
C GLY A 129 -8.61 -20.82 -11.12
N GLN A 130 -8.10 -19.87 -11.91
CA GLN A 130 -6.69 -19.44 -11.84
C GLN A 130 -6.41 -18.64 -10.56
N LEU A 131 -7.27 -17.69 -10.22
CA LEU A 131 -7.17 -16.90 -8.98
C LEU A 131 -7.24 -17.80 -7.74
N ALA A 132 -8.14 -18.79 -7.76
CA ALA A 132 -8.26 -19.78 -6.69
C ALA A 132 -6.96 -20.57 -6.47
N ARG A 133 -6.29 -20.98 -7.56
CA ARG A 133 -4.98 -21.67 -7.47
C ARG A 133 -3.89 -20.77 -6.91
N GLN A 134 -3.82 -19.51 -7.37
CA GLN A 134 -2.86 -18.53 -6.85
C GLN A 134 -2.98 -18.40 -5.32
N LEU A 135 -4.21 -18.36 -4.80
CA LEU A 135 -4.43 -18.30 -3.35
C LEU A 135 -4.02 -19.60 -2.64
N GLN A 136 -4.32 -20.77 -3.23
CA GLN A 136 -3.98 -22.08 -2.66
C GLN A 136 -2.47 -22.33 -2.61
N ASP A 137 -1.72 -21.73 -3.53
CA ASP A 137 -0.26 -21.84 -3.61
C ASP A 137 0.44 -20.89 -2.62
N LEU A 138 -0.29 -19.97 -1.97
CA LEU A 138 0.29 -19.08 -0.96
C LEU A 138 0.75 -19.87 0.27
N ARG A 139 2.03 -19.69 0.60
CA ARG A 139 2.62 -20.29 1.79
C ARG A 139 2.28 -19.45 3.02
N LEU A 140 1.52 -20.05 3.93
CA LEU A 140 1.28 -19.47 5.25
C LEU A 140 2.48 -19.70 6.18
N ALA A 141 2.74 -18.72 7.03
CA ALA A 141 3.79 -18.74 8.03
C ALA A 141 3.32 -18.05 9.32
N SER A 142 3.85 -18.53 10.44
CA SER A 142 3.77 -17.82 11.71
C SER A 142 5.04 -17.02 11.93
N TRP A 143 4.93 -15.78 12.40
CA TRP A 143 6.04 -14.85 12.49
C TRP A 143 5.88 -13.84 13.63
N GLN A 144 6.98 -13.16 13.97
CA GLN A 144 7.02 -12.05 14.93
C GLN A 144 7.86 -10.91 14.35
N TYR A 145 7.52 -9.67 14.69
CA TYR A 145 8.33 -8.52 14.26
C TYR A 145 9.67 -8.48 15.00
N ARG A 146 10.74 -8.21 14.26
CA ARG A 146 12.09 -8.08 14.84
C ARG A 146 12.19 -6.94 15.87
N PHE A 147 11.42 -5.87 15.67
CA PHE A 147 11.37 -4.72 16.58
C PHE A 147 10.38 -4.92 17.75
N GLU A 148 9.72 -6.08 17.83
CA GLU A 148 8.86 -6.47 18.95
C GLU A 148 9.28 -7.86 19.49
N PRO A 149 10.45 -8.01 20.13
CA PRO A 149 10.98 -9.33 20.52
C PRO A 149 10.11 -10.08 21.55
N GLN A 150 9.25 -9.36 22.28
CA GLN A 150 8.25 -9.91 23.21
C GLN A 150 6.82 -9.73 22.69
N GLY A 151 6.66 -9.40 21.41
CA GLY A 151 5.37 -9.20 20.77
C GLY A 151 4.64 -10.52 20.47
N PRO A 152 3.36 -10.45 20.08
CA PRO A 152 2.58 -11.64 19.76
C PRO A 152 3.06 -12.30 18.47
N THR A 153 3.00 -13.64 18.43
CA THR A 153 3.07 -14.42 17.18
C THR A 153 1.87 -14.11 16.31
N ARG A 154 2.11 -13.87 15.03
CA ARG A 154 1.11 -13.55 14.01
C ARG A 154 1.10 -14.65 12.95
N LEU A 155 -0.05 -14.88 12.33
CA LEU A 155 -0.23 -15.76 11.18
C LEU A 155 -0.39 -14.89 9.92
N GLY A 156 0.27 -15.27 8.83
CA GLY A 156 0.11 -14.59 7.54
C GLY A 156 0.94 -15.27 6.46
N PHE A 157 1.31 -14.50 5.44
CA PHE A 157 2.22 -14.92 4.37
C PHE A 157 3.23 -13.79 4.12
N MET A 158 4.32 -14.12 3.43
CA MET A 158 5.38 -13.16 3.09
C MET A 158 5.25 -12.72 1.64
N ILE A 159 5.49 -11.43 1.38
CA ILE A 159 5.33 -10.80 0.07
C ILE A 159 6.65 -10.69 -0.72
N ASP A 160 7.77 -11.10 -0.13
CA ASP A 160 9.12 -11.05 -0.71
C ASP A 160 9.49 -12.27 -1.59
N GLY A 161 8.55 -13.21 -1.76
CA GLY A 161 8.69 -14.40 -2.61
C GLY A 161 7.78 -14.38 -3.85
N ASP A 162 7.29 -15.55 -4.25
CA ASP A 162 6.44 -15.75 -5.44
C ASP A 162 4.98 -15.26 -5.26
N THR A 163 4.77 -14.27 -4.40
CA THR A 163 3.44 -13.72 -4.14
C THR A 163 2.96 -12.96 -5.39
N PRO A 164 1.71 -13.21 -5.85
CA PRO A 164 1.14 -12.47 -6.96
C PRO A 164 1.22 -10.94 -6.72
N PRO A 165 1.71 -10.15 -7.70
CA PRO A 165 1.83 -8.70 -7.54
C PRO A 165 0.50 -8.01 -7.17
N SER A 166 -0.64 -8.60 -7.55
CA SER A 166 -1.98 -8.12 -7.19
C SER A 166 -2.31 -8.19 -5.70
N LEU A 167 -1.50 -8.89 -4.90
CA LEU A 167 -1.63 -8.98 -3.45
C LEU A 167 -0.72 -8.02 -2.70
N VAL A 168 0.08 -7.23 -3.40
CA VAL A 168 1.09 -6.34 -2.82
C VAL A 168 0.73 -4.90 -3.19
N LYS A 169 0.72 -4.02 -2.19
CA LYS A 169 0.50 -2.59 -2.45
C LYS A 169 1.67 -2.01 -3.26
N PRO A 170 1.47 -0.85 -3.92
CA PRO A 170 2.55 -0.18 -4.66
C PRO A 170 3.78 0.18 -3.80
N ASP A 171 3.65 0.22 -2.48
CA ASP A 171 4.78 0.45 -1.56
C ASP A 171 5.76 -0.74 -1.48
N GLY A 172 5.38 -1.91 -2.01
CA GLY A 172 6.17 -3.15 -1.99
C GLY A 172 6.36 -3.76 -0.60
N ASN A 173 5.77 -3.18 0.44
CA ASN A 173 6.01 -3.55 1.84
C ASN A 173 4.72 -4.00 2.56
N SER A 174 3.57 -3.78 1.94
CA SER A 174 2.27 -4.05 2.53
C SER A 174 1.43 -4.96 1.65
N VAL A 175 0.62 -5.80 2.27
CA VAL A 175 -0.41 -6.59 1.58
C VAL A 175 -1.53 -5.66 1.10
N ASP A 176 -1.96 -5.81 -0.15
CA ASP A 176 -3.25 -5.30 -0.60
C ASP A 176 -4.36 -6.18 -0.02
N LEU A 177 -4.91 -5.76 1.12
CA LEU A 177 -5.97 -6.50 1.81
C LEU A 177 -7.25 -6.61 0.97
N TYR A 178 -7.56 -5.61 0.15
CA TYR A 178 -8.75 -5.63 -0.71
C TYR A 178 -8.56 -6.66 -1.84
N GLY A 179 -7.38 -6.66 -2.46
CA GLY A 179 -6.97 -7.69 -3.43
C GLY A 179 -7.03 -9.08 -2.81
N TYR A 180 -6.38 -9.29 -1.66
CA TYR A 180 -6.35 -10.58 -0.96
C TYR A 180 -7.75 -11.12 -0.62
N MET A 181 -8.62 -10.27 -0.06
CA MET A 181 -9.98 -10.69 0.28
C MET A 181 -10.79 -11.05 -0.98
N SER A 182 -10.60 -10.31 -2.07
CA SER A 182 -11.27 -10.60 -3.35
C SER A 182 -10.82 -11.94 -3.93
N LEU A 183 -9.52 -12.28 -3.83
CA LEU A 183 -9.00 -13.59 -4.22
C LEU A 183 -9.55 -14.71 -3.33
N ALA A 184 -9.69 -14.47 -2.02
CA ALA A 184 -10.32 -15.41 -1.09
C ALA A 184 -11.77 -15.74 -1.50
N VAL A 185 -12.56 -14.73 -1.87
CA VAL A 185 -13.92 -14.93 -2.39
C VAL A 185 -13.92 -15.77 -3.67
N ALA A 186 -13.02 -15.47 -4.62
CA ALA A 186 -12.89 -16.24 -5.86
C ALA A 186 -12.56 -17.72 -5.59
N ALA A 187 -11.67 -17.98 -4.61
CA ALA A 187 -11.30 -19.34 -4.21
C ALA A 187 -12.47 -20.11 -3.58
N VAL A 188 -13.26 -19.47 -2.70
CA VAL A 188 -14.45 -20.06 -2.10
C VAL A 188 -15.49 -20.42 -3.15
N GLN A 189 -15.73 -19.53 -4.11
CA GLN A 189 -16.65 -19.78 -5.23
C GLN A 189 -16.19 -20.97 -6.09
N GLU A 190 -14.90 -21.03 -6.46
CA GLU A 190 -14.34 -22.16 -7.20
C GLU A 190 -14.45 -23.49 -6.43
N GLN A 191 -14.21 -23.47 -5.12
CA GLN A 191 -14.38 -24.65 -4.28
C GLN A 191 -15.83 -25.13 -4.28
N GLN A 192 -16.80 -24.23 -4.18
CA GLN A 192 -18.23 -24.55 -4.21
C GLN A 192 -18.65 -25.19 -5.54
N ASP A 193 -18.16 -24.68 -6.67
CA ASP A 193 -18.44 -25.26 -7.99
C ASP A 193 -17.87 -26.68 -8.11
N ARG A 194 -16.67 -26.91 -7.59
CA ARG A 194 -16.05 -28.24 -7.58
C ARG A 194 -16.82 -29.23 -6.72
N ILE A 195 -17.28 -28.80 -5.54
CA ILE A 195 -18.10 -29.63 -4.65
C ILE A 195 -19.37 -30.07 -5.36
N GLN A 196 -20.12 -29.14 -5.95
CA GLN A 196 -21.34 -29.44 -6.70
C GLN A 196 -21.08 -30.40 -7.87
N GLY A 197 -19.98 -30.17 -8.60
CA GLY A 197 -19.57 -31.04 -9.70
C GLY A 197 -19.23 -32.47 -9.25
N LEU A 198 -18.60 -32.62 -8.07
CA LEU A 198 -18.28 -33.91 -7.49
C LEU A 198 -19.53 -34.62 -6.97
N GLU A 199 -20.42 -33.93 -6.27
CA GLU A 199 -21.70 -34.47 -5.79
C GLU A 199 -22.56 -34.99 -6.94
N ALA A 200 -22.68 -34.23 -8.04
CA ALA A 200 -23.42 -34.67 -9.22
C ALA A 200 -22.77 -35.87 -9.93
N ARG A 201 -21.46 -36.07 -9.79
CA ARG A 201 -20.77 -37.26 -10.30
C ARG A 201 -21.01 -38.46 -9.40
N LEU A 202 -20.94 -38.28 -8.08
CA LEU A 202 -21.23 -39.33 -7.11
C LEU A 202 -22.65 -39.88 -7.31
N LEU A 203 -23.65 -39.01 -7.40
CA LEU A 203 -25.04 -39.41 -7.63
C LEU A 203 -25.20 -40.25 -8.92
N ARG A 204 -24.56 -39.82 -10.01
CA ARG A 204 -24.62 -40.56 -11.28
C ARG A 204 -23.92 -41.92 -11.19
N LEU A 205 -22.82 -42.00 -10.43
CA LEU A 205 -22.11 -43.26 -10.22
C LEU A 205 -22.93 -44.22 -9.36
N GLU A 206 -23.55 -43.74 -8.28
CA GLU A 206 -24.44 -44.52 -7.42
C GLU A 206 -25.61 -45.10 -8.23
N GLN A 207 -26.29 -44.27 -9.02
CA GLN A 207 -27.38 -44.72 -9.92
C GLN A 207 -26.91 -45.76 -10.94
N ALA A 208 -25.71 -45.60 -11.50
CA ALA A 208 -25.17 -46.56 -12.47
C ALA A 208 -24.83 -47.91 -11.81
N LEU A 209 -24.33 -47.89 -10.56
CA LEU A 209 -24.03 -49.11 -9.80
C LEU A 209 -25.30 -49.85 -9.40
N GLU A 210 -26.33 -49.14 -8.94
CA GLU A 210 -27.65 -49.72 -8.64
C GLU A 210 -28.25 -50.40 -9.88
N ALA A 211 -28.26 -49.71 -11.02
CA ALA A 211 -28.77 -50.26 -12.28
C ALA A 211 -27.98 -51.51 -12.75
N CYS A 212 -26.66 -51.57 -12.52
CA CYS A 212 -25.86 -52.75 -12.82
C CYS A 212 -26.15 -53.91 -11.85
N GLY A 213 -26.32 -53.62 -10.56
CA GLY A 213 -26.63 -54.60 -9.53
C GLY A 213 -27.93 -55.36 -9.79
N ASP A 214 -28.94 -54.67 -10.31
CA ASP A 214 -30.24 -55.25 -10.68
C ASP A 214 -30.19 -56.17 -11.90
N THR A 215 -29.10 -56.16 -12.68
CA THR A 215 -28.93 -57.00 -13.88
C THR A 215 -28.09 -58.26 -13.67
N SER A 216 -27.64 -58.54 -12.43
CA SER A 216 -26.83 -59.73 -12.15
C SER A 216 -27.69 -61.01 -12.20
N PRO A 217 -27.38 -62.00 -13.06
CA PRO A 217 -28.16 -63.23 -13.17
C PRO A 217 -28.14 -64.03 -11.86
N GLN A 218 -29.32 -64.33 -11.31
CA GLN A 218 -29.46 -65.27 -10.20
C GLN A 218 -28.84 -66.64 -10.60
N PRO A 219 -28.00 -67.25 -9.75
CA PRO A 219 -27.45 -68.57 -10.04
C PRO A 219 -28.59 -69.58 -10.15
N LYS A 220 -28.64 -70.31 -11.28
CA LYS A 220 -29.59 -71.42 -11.47
C LYS A 220 -29.28 -72.49 -10.42
N GLN A 221 -30.27 -72.79 -9.58
CA GLN A 221 -30.26 -73.92 -8.64
C GLN A 221 -30.33 -75.26 -9.38
#